data_AF-A0AA42N6C9-F1
#
_entry.id   AF-A0AA42N6C9-F1
#
_cell.length_a   1.000
_cell.length_b   1.000
_cell.length_c   1.000
_cell.angle_alpha   90.00
_cell.angle_beta   90.00
_cell.angle_gamma   90.00
#
_symmetry.space_group_name_H-M   'P 1'
#
loop_
_entity.id
_entity.type
_entity.pdbx_description
1 polymer ?
#
loop_
_entity_poly.entity_id
_entity_poly.type
_entity_poly.pdbx_seq_one_letter_code
_entity_poly.pdbx_strand_id
1 'polypeptide(L)'
;MTDAEAKIWSASGPRAMRWRNASGAYSSGPGQSASDLLFNSYKDNMTGYSGSNIRILGHSLGNQMAIVLTKKISDAVTAGTLSSKLLPKRVALLDPFYSNNAKSWLGNQWTGAVCRNYVGELKGKGVIFEAYRSSAVTSTVFVGDANSGLMKMTAFTELKPWYFNSTQITEKHNSAVWHYLWSFSFNPPLITGTSNQAASARTGDSRISTLMNGTQKLVHDQGAYTKEPSDDNFKLQAR
;
A
#
# COMPACT_ATOMS: atom_id res chain seq x y z
N MET A 1 7.48 -3.79 -16.31
CA MET A 1 7.26 -3.12 -15.01
C MET A 1 7.59 -1.63 -15.06
N THR A 2 8.77 -1.26 -15.55
CA THR A 2 9.24 0.13 -15.69
C THR A 2 8.26 1.05 -16.41
N ASP A 3 7.67 0.60 -17.53
CA ASP A 3 6.71 1.41 -18.29
C ASP A 3 5.41 1.69 -17.52
N ALA A 4 4.90 0.69 -16.77
CA ALA A 4 3.69 0.84 -15.97
C ALA A 4 3.95 1.72 -14.74
N GLU A 5 5.10 1.56 -14.10
CA GLU A 5 5.53 2.41 -13.00
C GLU A 5 5.66 3.87 -13.43
N ALA A 6 6.36 4.14 -14.54
CA ALA A 6 6.56 5.51 -15.02
C ALA A 6 5.24 6.28 -15.19
N LYS A 7 4.19 5.60 -15.69
CA LYS A 7 2.86 6.20 -15.85
C LYS A 7 2.18 6.62 -14.56
N ILE A 8 2.51 6.01 -13.42
CA ILE A 8 1.98 6.45 -12.12
C ILE A 8 2.48 7.86 -11.82
N TRP A 9 3.74 8.13 -12.15
CA TRP A 9 4.46 9.33 -11.73
C TRP A 9 4.51 10.43 -12.79
N SER A 10 4.47 10.07 -14.08
CA SER A 10 4.64 11.02 -15.18
C SER A 10 3.93 10.54 -16.45
N ALA A 11 3.32 11.48 -17.18
CA ALA A 11 2.79 11.22 -18.51
C ALA A 11 3.89 11.11 -19.59
N SER A 12 5.13 11.47 -19.26
CA SER A 12 6.25 11.63 -20.20
C SER A 12 7.37 10.60 -19.95
N GLY A 13 7.06 9.48 -19.30
CA GLY A 13 8.00 8.36 -19.13
C GLY A 13 8.38 7.66 -20.44
N PRO A 14 9.15 6.56 -20.40
CA PRO A 14 9.71 5.89 -21.59
C PRO A 14 8.69 5.47 -22.66
N ARG A 15 7.43 5.23 -22.26
CA ARG A 15 6.31 4.91 -23.17
C ARG A 15 5.17 5.92 -23.11
N ALA A 16 5.41 7.09 -22.53
CA ALA A 16 4.39 8.07 -22.18
C ALA A 16 3.18 7.37 -21.55
N MET A 17 1.96 7.79 -21.88
CA MET A 17 0.74 7.14 -21.42
C MET A 17 0.20 6.03 -22.35
N ARG A 18 0.95 5.64 -23.39
CA ARG A 18 0.49 4.69 -24.43
C ARG A 18 -0.13 3.41 -23.86
N TRP A 19 -1.41 3.15 -24.12
CA TRP A 19 -2.15 2.02 -23.57
C TRP A 19 -2.60 1.05 -24.68
N ARG A 20 -2.91 -0.19 -24.30
CA ARG A 20 -3.38 -1.24 -25.22
C ARG A 20 -4.85 -1.50 -24.94
N ASN A 21 -5.70 -1.40 -25.96
CA ASN A 21 -7.12 -1.67 -25.85
C ASN A 21 -7.43 -3.18 -25.88
N ALA A 22 -8.71 -3.54 -25.72
CA ALA A 22 -9.15 -4.94 -25.71
C ALA A 22 -8.91 -5.68 -27.05
N SER A 23 -8.86 -4.98 -28.19
CA SER A 23 -8.50 -5.56 -29.48
C SER A 23 -6.98 -5.71 -29.68
N GLY A 24 -6.19 -5.31 -28.68
CA GLY A 24 -4.75 -5.41 -28.71
C GLY A 24 -4.05 -4.26 -29.43
N ALA A 25 -4.78 -3.26 -29.92
CA ALA A 25 -4.23 -2.08 -30.57
C ALA A 25 -3.73 -1.06 -29.53
N TYR A 26 -2.63 -0.38 -29.87
CA TYR A 26 -2.07 0.66 -29.01
C TYR A 26 -2.66 2.03 -29.36
N SER A 27 -2.90 2.84 -28.33
CA SER A 27 -3.32 4.23 -28.45
C SER A 27 -2.44 5.12 -27.60
N SER A 28 -2.22 6.36 -28.05
CA SER A 28 -1.46 7.38 -27.33
C SER A 28 -2.31 8.08 -26.26
N GLY A 29 -1.64 8.78 -25.35
CA GLY A 29 -2.28 9.63 -24.34
C GLY A 29 -2.87 8.84 -23.15
N PRO A 30 -3.56 9.52 -22.22
CA PRO A 30 -3.75 10.99 -22.13
C PRO A 30 -2.45 11.74 -21.76
N GLY A 31 -2.49 13.08 -21.74
CA GLY A 31 -1.36 13.93 -21.32
C GLY A 31 -1.16 14.03 -19.80
N GLN A 32 -1.83 13.17 -19.04
CA GLN A 32 -1.85 13.17 -17.57
C GLN A 32 -1.34 11.82 -17.07
N SER A 33 -0.60 11.83 -15.96
CA SER A 33 -0.17 10.58 -15.32
C SER A 33 -1.39 9.80 -14.80
N ALA A 34 -1.24 8.49 -14.61
CA ALA A 34 -2.30 7.67 -14.04
C ALA A 34 -2.72 8.16 -12.64
N SER A 35 -1.80 8.74 -11.85
CA SER A 35 -2.14 9.31 -10.56
C SER A 35 -2.89 10.63 -10.66
N ASP A 36 -2.65 11.45 -11.68
CA ASP A 36 -3.44 12.66 -11.95
C ASP A 36 -4.86 12.30 -12.39
N LEU A 37 -5.00 11.32 -13.29
CA LEU A 37 -6.31 10.82 -13.72
C LEU A 37 -7.12 10.29 -12.52
N LEU A 38 -6.47 9.49 -11.67
CA LEU A 38 -7.12 8.94 -10.49
C LEU A 38 -7.45 10.02 -9.45
N PHE A 39 -6.58 11.02 -9.25
CA PHE A 39 -6.84 12.14 -8.36
C PHE A 39 -8.03 12.99 -8.83
N ASN A 40 -8.12 13.29 -10.12
CA ASN A 40 -9.26 14.02 -10.69
C ASN A 40 -10.55 13.22 -10.50
N SER A 41 -10.53 11.93 -10.88
CA SER A 41 -11.68 11.04 -10.68
C SER A 41 -12.10 10.95 -9.21
N TYR A 42 -11.14 10.84 -8.29
CA TYR A 42 -11.41 10.82 -6.86
C TYR A 42 -12.08 12.11 -6.38
N LYS A 43 -11.54 13.27 -6.74
CA LYS A 43 -12.13 14.58 -6.39
C LYS A 43 -13.57 14.68 -6.88
N ASP A 44 -13.80 14.35 -8.15
CA ASP A 44 -15.10 14.54 -8.79
C ASP A 44 -16.15 13.60 -8.18
N ASN A 45 -15.80 12.32 -7.99
CA ASN A 45 -16.72 11.30 -7.48
C ASN A 45 -16.93 11.34 -5.95
N MET A 46 -16.03 11.99 -5.21
CA MET A 46 -16.16 12.15 -3.76
C MET A 46 -16.80 13.49 -3.35
N THR A 47 -17.31 14.25 -4.32
CA THR A 47 -18.05 15.48 -4.05
C THR A 47 -19.24 15.19 -3.13
N GLY A 48 -19.33 15.93 -2.01
CA GLY A 48 -20.40 15.75 -1.03
C GLY A 48 -20.22 14.56 -0.07
N TYR A 49 -19.10 13.83 -0.13
CA TYR A 49 -18.82 12.77 0.83
C TYR A 49 -18.89 13.28 2.28
N SER A 50 -19.72 12.62 3.09
CA SER A 50 -20.02 13.00 4.47
C SER A 50 -19.52 11.98 5.51
N GLY A 51 -18.90 10.88 5.07
CA GLY A 51 -18.33 9.88 5.97
C GLY A 51 -17.10 10.40 6.73
N SER A 52 -16.64 9.61 7.71
CA SER A 52 -15.55 9.99 8.62
C SER A 52 -14.26 9.20 8.38
N ASN A 53 -14.25 8.29 7.41
CA ASN A 53 -13.12 7.39 7.18
C ASN A 53 -13.03 6.95 5.72
N ILE A 54 -11.97 7.40 5.05
CA ILE A 54 -11.58 6.91 3.74
C ILE A 54 -10.33 6.07 3.91
N ARG A 55 -10.40 4.84 3.39
CA ARG A 55 -9.28 3.90 3.37
C ARG A 55 -8.89 3.58 1.94
N ILE A 56 -7.60 3.78 1.62
CA ILE A 56 -7.04 3.42 0.31
C ILE A 56 -6.19 2.17 0.46
N LEU A 57 -6.31 1.25 -0.48
CA LEU A 57 -5.53 0.03 -0.54
C LEU A 57 -4.69 0.06 -1.83
N GLY A 58 -3.41 -0.26 -1.72
CA GLY A 58 -2.54 -0.48 -2.86
C GLY A 58 -1.96 -1.89 -2.80
N HIS A 59 -1.96 -2.62 -3.91
CA HIS A 59 -1.31 -3.93 -4.01
C HIS A 59 -0.18 -3.90 -5.02
N SER A 60 0.95 -4.57 -4.74
CA SER A 60 2.08 -4.63 -5.65
C SER A 60 2.54 -3.22 -6.07
N LEU A 61 2.63 -2.94 -7.37
CA LEU A 61 2.88 -1.61 -7.93
C LEU A 61 1.83 -0.55 -7.51
N GLY A 62 0.58 -0.97 -7.27
CA GLY A 62 -0.52 -0.11 -6.82
C GLY A 62 -0.28 0.55 -5.46
N ASN A 63 0.68 0.06 -4.67
CA ASN A 63 1.14 0.75 -3.46
C ASN A 63 1.68 2.15 -3.75
N GLN A 64 2.42 2.30 -4.85
CA GLN A 64 2.91 3.59 -5.30
C GLN A 64 1.75 4.51 -5.65
N MET A 65 0.74 3.98 -6.37
CA MET A 65 -0.48 4.72 -6.71
C MET A 65 -1.23 5.19 -5.45
N ALA A 66 -1.40 4.31 -4.46
CA ALA A 66 -2.06 4.64 -3.21
C ALA A 66 -1.35 5.78 -2.45
N ILE A 67 -0.01 5.73 -2.37
CA ILE A 67 0.79 6.77 -1.72
C ILE A 67 0.72 8.09 -2.50
N VAL A 68 0.92 8.06 -3.82
CA VAL A 68 0.88 9.27 -4.66
C VAL A 68 -0.50 9.91 -4.67
N LEU A 69 -1.57 9.11 -4.77
CA LEU A 69 -2.94 9.62 -4.68
C LEU A 69 -3.17 10.31 -3.32
N THR A 70 -2.78 9.66 -2.22
CA THR A 70 -2.91 10.24 -0.88
C THR A 70 -2.11 11.54 -0.75
N LYS A 71 -0.92 11.61 -1.34
CA LYS A 71 -0.10 12.82 -1.38
C LYS A 71 -0.79 13.96 -2.13
N LYS A 72 -1.30 13.69 -3.35
CA LYS A 72 -2.03 14.69 -4.15
C LYS A 72 -3.27 15.23 -3.43
N ILE A 73 -4.04 14.34 -2.79
CA ILE A 73 -5.18 14.73 -1.95
C ILE A 73 -4.73 15.61 -0.80
N SER A 74 -3.67 15.21 -0.08
CA SER A 74 -3.11 15.98 1.04
C SER A 74 -2.64 17.36 0.63
N ASP A 75 -2.00 17.48 -0.53
CA ASP A 75 -1.53 18.76 -1.06
C ASP A 75 -2.69 19.66 -1.47
N ALA A 76 -3.73 19.10 -2.11
CA ALA A 76 -4.94 19.84 -2.44
C ALA A 76 -5.72 20.32 -1.21
N VAL A 77 -5.76 19.50 -0.14
CA VAL A 77 -6.33 19.88 1.17
C VAL A 77 -5.52 21.01 1.79
N THR A 78 -4.19 20.91 1.80
CA THR A 78 -3.31 21.98 2.30
C THR A 78 -3.46 23.27 1.49
N ALA A 79 -3.66 23.17 0.17
CA ALA A 79 -3.93 24.32 -0.70
C ALA A 79 -5.35 24.90 -0.58
N GLY A 80 -6.24 24.30 0.22
CA GLY A 80 -7.63 24.73 0.37
C GLY A 80 -8.52 24.46 -0.86
N THR A 81 -8.06 23.66 -1.81
CA THR A 81 -8.81 23.30 -3.03
C THR A 81 -9.60 21.99 -2.90
N LEU A 82 -9.44 21.31 -1.76
CA LEU A 82 -10.15 20.08 -1.43
C LEU A 82 -10.51 20.04 0.05
N SER A 83 -11.70 19.51 0.38
CA SER A 83 -12.12 19.34 1.77
C SER A 83 -11.21 18.36 2.52
N SER A 84 -10.83 18.69 3.75
CA SER A 84 -10.04 17.79 4.61
C SER A 84 -10.76 16.47 4.93
N LYS A 85 -12.09 16.43 4.80
CA LYS A 85 -12.88 15.17 4.90
C LYS A 85 -12.51 14.15 3.82
N LEU A 86 -11.91 14.60 2.72
CA LEU A 86 -11.47 13.75 1.63
C LEU A 86 -10.04 13.24 1.82
N LEU A 87 -9.30 13.65 2.85
CA LEU A 87 -7.99 13.08 3.15
C LEU A 87 -8.15 11.64 3.66
N PRO A 88 -7.50 10.64 3.03
CA PRO A 88 -7.52 9.27 3.53
C PRO A 88 -7.01 9.22 4.97
N LYS A 89 -7.79 8.59 5.85
CA LYS A 89 -7.39 8.37 7.24
C LYS A 89 -6.42 7.21 7.37
N ARG A 90 -6.55 6.21 6.50
CA ARG A 90 -5.76 4.98 6.52
C ARG A 90 -5.39 4.50 5.12
N VAL A 91 -4.15 4.05 4.97
CA VAL A 91 -3.62 3.48 3.73
C VAL A 91 -3.02 2.11 4.01
N ALA A 92 -3.53 1.08 3.34
CA ALA A 92 -3.04 -0.28 3.45
C ALA A 92 -2.14 -0.63 2.27
N LEU A 93 -0.91 -1.01 2.58
CA LEU A 93 0.11 -1.35 1.62
C LEU A 93 0.27 -2.88 1.51
N LEU A 94 -0.36 -3.49 0.52
CA LEU A 94 -0.48 -4.93 0.38
C LEU A 94 0.62 -5.46 -0.55
N ASP A 95 1.48 -6.30 -0.02
CA ASP A 95 2.69 -6.87 -0.62
C ASP A 95 3.44 -5.86 -1.52
N PRO A 96 3.97 -4.78 -0.93
CA PRO A 96 4.33 -3.57 -1.65
C PRO A 96 5.56 -3.72 -2.54
N PHE A 97 5.46 -3.19 -3.77
CA PHE A 97 6.54 -3.23 -4.74
C PHE A 97 7.12 -1.84 -5.04
N TYR A 98 8.45 -1.73 -4.96
CA TYR A 98 9.23 -0.56 -5.38
C TYR A 98 10.37 -1.03 -6.27
N SER A 99 10.53 -0.46 -7.46
CA SER A 99 11.61 -0.90 -8.35
C SER A 99 12.96 -0.30 -7.92
N ASN A 100 14.03 -1.04 -8.20
CA ASN A 100 15.40 -0.59 -7.97
C ASN A 100 15.81 0.51 -8.96
N ASN A 101 16.87 1.22 -8.60
CA ASN A 101 17.54 2.27 -9.41
C ASN A 101 16.76 3.57 -9.57
N ALA A 102 17.53 4.63 -9.80
CA ALA A 102 17.06 5.98 -10.08
C ALA A 102 16.14 6.03 -11.31
N LYS A 103 15.10 6.86 -11.24
CA LYS A 103 14.17 7.12 -12.35
C LYS A 103 14.35 8.52 -12.87
N SER A 104 14.55 8.68 -14.17
CA SER A 104 14.67 10.01 -14.80
C SER A 104 13.41 10.86 -14.60
N TRP A 105 12.23 10.24 -14.63
CA TRP A 105 10.94 10.90 -14.37
C TRP A 105 10.68 11.21 -12.88
N LEU A 106 11.60 10.86 -11.98
CA LEU A 106 11.59 11.23 -10.57
C LEU A 106 12.84 12.06 -10.20
N GLY A 107 13.39 12.83 -11.15
CA GLY A 107 14.59 13.64 -10.90
C GLY A 107 15.79 12.79 -10.46
N ASN A 108 15.94 11.60 -11.04
CA ASN A 108 16.97 10.60 -10.70
C ASN A 108 16.91 10.07 -9.26
N GLN A 109 15.73 10.12 -8.63
CA GLN A 109 15.49 9.49 -7.33
C GLN A 109 15.00 8.05 -7.50
N TRP A 110 15.21 7.25 -6.45
CA TRP A 110 14.63 5.91 -6.34
C TRP A 110 13.16 6.01 -5.95
N THR A 111 12.29 5.22 -6.60
CA THR A 111 10.85 5.25 -6.31
C THR A 111 10.56 4.99 -4.83
N GLY A 112 11.27 4.03 -4.22
CA GLY A 112 11.12 3.72 -2.80
C GLY A 112 11.44 4.91 -1.88
N ALA A 113 12.43 5.73 -2.26
CA ALA A 113 12.80 6.95 -1.51
C ALA A 113 11.73 8.04 -1.61
N VAL A 114 11.18 8.26 -2.80
CA VAL A 114 10.08 9.23 -2.99
C VAL A 114 8.84 8.81 -2.19
N CYS A 115 8.47 7.52 -2.26
CA CYS A 115 7.37 6.97 -1.46
C CYS A 115 7.61 7.13 0.05
N ARG A 116 8.83 6.86 0.55
CA ARG A 116 9.18 7.10 1.96
C ARG A 116 8.97 8.55 2.36
N ASN A 117 9.42 9.49 1.54
CA ASN A 117 9.29 10.91 1.84
C ASN A 117 7.82 11.31 1.94
N TYR A 118 7.00 10.91 0.95
CA TYR A 118 5.55 11.16 0.98
C TYR A 118 4.87 10.53 2.19
N VAL A 119 5.21 9.28 2.54
CA VAL A 119 4.66 8.65 3.74
C VAL A 119 5.07 9.38 5.02
N GLY A 120 6.29 9.92 5.08
CA GLY A 120 6.74 10.74 6.22
C GLY A 120 5.90 12.00 6.41
N GLU A 121 5.72 12.76 5.32
CA GLU A 121 4.87 13.96 5.33
C GLU A 121 3.42 13.64 5.70
N LEU A 122 2.85 12.59 5.09
CA LEU A 122 1.46 12.17 5.32
C LEU A 122 1.23 11.69 6.75
N LYS A 123 2.18 10.95 7.31
CA LYS A 123 2.14 10.49 8.70
C LYS A 123 2.16 11.68 9.67
N GLY A 124 2.95 12.72 9.37
CA GLY A 124 2.95 13.99 10.10
C GLY A 124 1.60 14.73 10.05
N LYS A 125 0.77 14.47 9.04
CA LYS A 125 -0.60 14.97 8.90
C LYS A 125 -1.67 14.02 9.45
N GLY A 126 -1.28 12.96 10.17
CA GLY A 126 -2.18 12.02 10.83
C GLY A 126 -2.70 10.87 9.96
N VAL A 127 -2.17 10.69 8.73
CA VAL A 127 -2.51 9.53 7.90
C VAL A 127 -1.87 8.28 8.48
N ILE A 128 -2.69 7.24 8.67
CA ILE A 128 -2.26 5.95 9.22
C ILE A 128 -1.82 5.03 8.08
N PHE A 129 -0.64 4.45 8.19
CA PHE A 129 -0.12 3.46 7.24
C PHE A 129 0.02 2.09 7.90
N GLU A 130 -0.44 1.06 7.20
CA GLU A 130 -0.18 -0.34 7.51
C GLU A 130 0.42 -1.02 6.28
N ALA A 131 1.24 -2.05 6.50
CA ALA A 131 1.82 -2.82 5.41
C ALA A 131 1.74 -4.31 5.70
N TYR A 132 1.40 -5.10 4.70
CA TYR A 132 1.30 -6.55 4.76
C TYR A 132 2.25 -7.15 3.75
N ARG A 133 3.22 -7.95 4.18
CA ARG A 133 4.09 -8.72 3.30
C ARG A 133 3.72 -10.19 3.38
N SER A 134 3.33 -10.77 2.26
CA SER A 134 2.96 -12.18 2.12
C SER A 134 3.92 -12.97 1.22
N SER A 135 4.78 -12.29 0.45
CA SER A 135 5.71 -12.95 -0.46
C SER A 135 7.13 -12.39 -0.40
N ALA A 136 8.06 -13.10 -1.03
CA ALA A 136 9.43 -12.66 -1.23
C ALA A 136 9.61 -11.78 -2.49
N VAL A 137 8.53 -11.43 -3.20
CA VAL A 137 8.59 -10.53 -4.39
C VAL A 137 9.21 -9.18 -4.00
N THR A 138 8.99 -8.74 -2.77
CA THR A 138 9.51 -7.47 -2.24
C THR A 138 10.91 -7.61 -1.62
N SER A 139 11.51 -8.80 -1.56
CA SER A 139 12.75 -9.06 -0.81
C SER A 139 13.84 -9.77 -1.61
N THR A 140 13.62 -10.02 -2.90
CA THR A 140 14.68 -10.47 -3.80
C THR A 140 15.31 -9.27 -4.49
N VAL A 141 16.61 -9.05 -4.24
CA VAL A 141 17.43 -7.94 -4.77
C VAL A 141 17.34 -7.80 -6.29
N PHE A 142 17.03 -8.90 -6.99
CA PHE A 142 16.87 -8.94 -8.45
C PHE A 142 15.51 -8.41 -8.95
N VAL A 143 14.53 -8.19 -8.07
CA VAL A 143 13.15 -7.82 -8.46
C VAL A 143 12.75 -6.44 -7.94
N GLY A 144 13.08 -6.05 -6.70
CA GLY A 144 12.69 -4.75 -6.12
C GLY A 144 13.47 -4.29 -4.87
N ASP A 145 13.24 -3.04 -4.46
CA ASP A 145 13.76 -2.42 -3.24
C ASP A 145 12.91 -2.89 -2.04
N ALA A 146 13.54 -3.57 -1.08
CA ALA A 146 12.88 -4.04 0.14
C ALA A 146 12.31 -2.90 1.00
N ASN A 147 12.81 -1.68 0.79
CA ASN A 147 12.31 -0.43 1.33
C ASN A 147 12.04 -0.53 2.85
N SER A 148 12.98 -1.11 3.59
CA SER A 148 12.85 -1.37 5.03
C SER A 148 12.58 -0.10 5.83
N GLY A 149 13.13 1.04 5.39
CA GLY A 149 12.82 2.36 5.93
C GLY A 149 11.32 2.70 5.83
N LEU A 150 10.67 2.40 4.69
CA LEU A 150 9.22 2.60 4.56
C LEU A 150 8.46 1.66 5.49
N MET A 151 8.83 0.38 5.54
CA MET A 151 8.13 -0.59 6.39
C MET A 151 8.16 -0.17 7.85
N LYS A 152 9.29 0.40 8.32
CA LYS A 152 9.43 0.98 9.67
C LYS A 152 8.47 2.14 9.96
N MET A 153 7.95 2.81 8.93
CA MET A 153 7.00 3.90 9.09
C MET A 153 5.55 3.42 9.21
N THR A 154 5.27 2.13 8.95
CA THR A 154 3.93 1.53 8.91
C THR A 154 3.66 0.60 10.10
N ALA A 155 2.39 0.25 10.34
CA ALA A 155 2.05 -0.94 11.10
C ALA A 155 2.37 -2.18 10.25
N PHE A 156 3.62 -2.65 10.34
CA PHE A 156 4.13 -3.69 9.46
C PHE A 156 3.77 -5.10 9.95
N THR A 157 3.20 -5.90 9.05
CA THR A 157 2.78 -7.28 9.28
C THR A 157 3.40 -8.20 8.23
N GLU A 158 4.07 -9.25 8.69
CA GLU A 158 4.55 -10.35 7.85
C GLU A 158 3.58 -11.53 7.95
N LEU A 159 2.92 -11.82 6.84
CA LEU A 159 2.07 -12.98 6.66
C LEU A 159 2.92 -14.20 6.28
N LYS A 160 2.52 -15.37 6.77
CA LYS A 160 3.11 -16.66 6.40
C LYS A 160 2.05 -17.51 5.70
N PRO A 161 1.77 -17.26 4.40
CA PRO A 161 0.82 -18.07 3.65
C PRO A 161 1.41 -19.45 3.30
N TRP A 162 1.59 -20.29 4.32
CA TRP A 162 2.21 -21.62 4.22
C TRP A 162 1.28 -22.69 3.67
N TYR A 163 0.00 -22.38 3.49
CA TYR A 163 -0.90 -23.13 2.59
C TYR A 163 -0.48 -23.07 1.11
N PHE A 164 0.47 -22.18 0.76
CA PHE A 164 1.18 -22.21 -0.52
C PHE A 164 2.62 -22.68 -0.35
N ASN A 165 3.09 -23.49 -1.30
CA ASN A 165 4.46 -23.97 -1.36
C ASN A 165 5.45 -22.80 -1.57
N SER A 166 6.74 -23.04 -1.29
CA SER A 166 7.80 -22.02 -1.38
C SER A 166 7.94 -21.39 -2.78
N THR A 167 7.63 -22.15 -3.84
CA THR A 167 7.73 -21.73 -5.24
C THR A 167 6.52 -20.96 -5.75
N GLN A 168 5.39 -20.99 -5.03
CA GLN A 168 4.13 -20.33 -5.40
C GLN A 168 4.14 -18.84 -5.06
N ILE A 169 5.17 -18.15 -5.54
CA ILE A 169 5.44 -16.75 -5.20
C ILE A 169 4.31 -15.84 -5.68
N THR A 170 3.73 -16.10 -6.85
CA THR A 170 2.60 -15.31 -7.41
C THR A 170 1.35 -15.43 -6.54
N GLU A 171 1.02 -16.63 -6.09
CA GLU A 171 -0.14 -16.89 -5.24
C GLU A 171 0.05 -16.27 -3.86
N LYS A 172 1.26 -16.38 -3.31
CA LYS A 172 1.65 -15.66 -2.08
C LYS A 172 1.53 -14.16 -2.26
N HIS A 173 2.00 -13.60 -3.36
CA HIS A 173 1.92 -12.17 -3.66
C HIS A 173 0.47 -11.68 -3.71
N ASN A 174 -0.40 -12.43 -4.40
CA ASN A 174 -1.81 -12.11 -4.52
C ASN A 174 -2.60 -12.33 -3.22
N SER A 175 -2.08 -13.17 -2.30
CA SER A 175 -2.76 -13.46 -1.04
C SER A 175 -2.98 -12.26 -0.14
N ALA A 176 -2.07 -11.29 -0.15
CA ALA A 176 -2.22 -10.09 0.68
C ALA A 176 -3.53 -9.34 0.41
N VAL A 177 -4.04 -9.36 -0.84
CA VAL A 177 -5.27 -8.64 -1.21
C VAL A 177 -6.49 -9.27 -0.56
N TRP A 178 -6.73 -10.54 -0.89
CA TRP A 178 -7.93 -11.21 -0.40
C TRP A 178 -7.83 -11.50 1.10
N HIS A 179 -6.63 -11.75 1.65
CA HIS A 179 -6.44 -11.96 3.09
C HIS A 179 -6.80 -10.70 3.88
N TYR A 180 -6.28 -9.55 3.46
CA TYR A 180 -6.63 -8.26 4.07
C TYR A 180 -8.13 -7.99 3.98
N LEU A 181 -8.72 -8.08 2.78
CA LEU A 181 -10.15 -7.79 2.59
C LEU A 181 -11.06 -8.75 3.35
N TRP A 182 -10.73 -10.04 3.38
CA TRP A 182 -11.51 -11.04 4.11
C TRP A 182 -11.41 -10.85 5.62
N SER A 183 -10.29 -10.32 6.13
CA SER A 183 -10.12 -10.02 7.56
C SER A 183 -11.09 -8.96 8.11
N PHE A 184 -11.84 -8.24 7.27
CA PHE A 184 -12.94 -7.38 7.72
C PHE A 184 -14.09 -8.16 8.37
N SER A 185 -14.25 -9.44 8.01
CA SER A 185 -15.36 -10.31 8.46
C SER A 185 -15.12 -10.94 9.83
N PHE A 186 -13.91 -10.83 10.38
CA PHE A 186 -13.50 -11.49 11.62
C PHE A 186 -13.10 -10.50 12.70
N ASN A 187 -13.09 -10.95 13.94
CA ASN A 187 -12.51 -10.16 15.03
C ASN A 187 -11.04 -9.85 14.73
N PRO A 188 -10.53 -8.68 15.15
CA PRO A 188 -9.11 -8.40 15.08
C PRO A 188 -8.29 -9.55 15.70
N PRO A 189 -7.31 -10.11 14.99
CA PRO A 189 -6.48 -11.19 15.50
C PRO A 189 -5.72 -10.72 16.74
N LEU A 190 -5.33 -11.64 17.62
CA LEU A 190 -4.61 -11.29 18.84
C LEU A 190 -3.10 -11.39 18.65
N ILE A 191 -2.38 -10.66 19.49
CA ILE A 191 -0.95 -10.86 19.68
C ILE A 191 -0.77 -12.02 20.66
N THR A 192 -0.07 -13.08 20.25
CA THR A 192 0.15 -14.30 21.02
C THR A 192 0.61 -14.00 22.44
N GLY A 193 -0.08 -14.59 23.42
CA GLY A 193 0.22 -14.39 24.84
C GLY A 193 -0.31 -13.07 25.43
N THR A 194 -1.15 -12.32 24.71
CA THR A 194 -1.74 -11.07 25.19
C THR A 194 -3.21 -10.94 24.78
N SER A 195 -3.92 -9.97 25.38
CA SER A 195 -5.25 -9.54 24.92
C SER A 195 -5.19 -8.41 23.88
N ASN A 196 -3.99 -8.00 23.46
CA ASN A 196 -3.82 -6.91 22.50
C ASN A 196 -4.12 -7.37 21.08
N GLN A 197 -4.82 -6.54 20.32
CA GLN A 197 -5.11 -6.80 18.92
C GLN A 197 -3.86 -6.59 18.04
N ALA A 198 -3.66 -7.47 17.08
CA ALA A 198 -2.75 -7.33 15.94
C ALA A 198 -3.43 -6.55 14.80
N ALA A 199 -2.70 -6.32 13.71
CA ALA A 199 -3.20 -5.57 12.57
C ALA A 199 -4.04 -6.47 11.64
N SER A 200 -5.29 -6.08 11.42
CA SER A 200 -6.14 -6.57 10.33
C SER A 200 -6.95 -5.40 9.75
N ALA A 201 -7.69 -5.66 8.69
CA ALA A 201 -8.61 -4.68 8.14
C ALA A 201 -9.71 -4.30 9.15
N ARG A 202 -10.12 -5.23 10.03
CA ARG A 202 -11.10 -4.96 11.10
C ARG A 202 -10.52 -4.18 12.29
N THR A 203 -9.21 -4.28 12.53
CA THR A 203 -8.56 -3.59 13.66
C THR A 203 -8.80 -2.08 13.58
N GLY A 204 -9.18 -1.47 14.72
CA GLY A 204 -9.49 -0.04 14.79
C GLY A 204 -8.28 0.85 14.47
N ASP A 205 -8.55 2.03 13.93
CA ASP A 205 -7.52 2.99 13.50
C ASP A 205 -6.59 3.42 14.63
N SER A 206 -7.13 3.62 15.84
CA SER A 206 -6.32 3.96 17.03
C SER A 206 -5.27 2.89 17.30
N ARG A 207 -5.66 1.62 17.23
CA ARG A 207 -4.76 0.50 17.45
C ARG A 207 -3.72 0.36 16.34
N ILE A 208 -4.11 0.56 15.09
CA ILE A 208 -3.17 0.53 13.96
C ILE A 208 -2.19 1.70 14.04
N SER A 209 -2.63 2.87 14.51
CA SER A 209 -1.74 4.00 14.79
C SER A 209 -0.73 3.66 15.90
N THR A 210 -1.16 2.99 16.99
CA THR A 210 -0.24 2.49 18.02
C THR A 210 0.79 1.52 17.42
N LEU A 211 0.36 0.55 16.62
CA LEU A 211 1.25 -0.40 15.96
C LEU A 211 2.21 0.34 15.02
N MET A 212 1.71 1.26 14.20
CA MET A 212 2.49 2.05 13.24
C MET A 212 3.63 2.84 13.91
N ASN A 213 3.36 3.39 15.09
CA ASN A 213 4.32 4.20 15.86
C ASN A 213 5.20 3.38 16.83
N GLY A 214 4.94 2.07 16.95
CA GLY A 214 5.77 1.16 17.74
C GLY A 214 7.10 0.80 17.05
N THR A 215 7.98 0.12 17.78
CA THR A 215 9.29 -0.34 17.31
C THR A 215 9.28 -1.78 16.78
N GLN A 216 8.12 -2.46 16.84
CA GLN A 216 7.95 -3.86 16.51
C GLN A 216 7.04 -4.05 15.30
N LYS A 217 7.32 -5.07 14.50
CA LYS A 217 6.43 -5.61 13.45
C LYS A 217 5.65 -6.79 14.01
N LEU A 218 4.58 -7.15 13.32
CA LEU A 218 3.80 -8.34 13.57
C LEU A 218 4.27 -9.45 12.63
N VAL A 219 4.42 -10.66 13.14
CA VAL A 219 4.75 -11.84 12.35
C VAL A 219 3.73 -12.91 12.63
N HIS A 220 3.11 -13.42 11.57
CA HIS A 220 2.10 -14.46 11.61
C HIS A 220 2.63 -15.67 12.42
N ASP A 221 1.84 -16.18 13.36
CA ASP A 221 2.22 -17.23 14.29
C ASP A 221 1.32 -18.49 14.17
N GLN A 222 0.01 -18.35 14.31
CA GLN A 222 -1.02 -19.38 14.03
C GLN A 222 -1.93 -18.91 12.89
N GLY A 223 -2.58 -19.84 12.18
CA GLY A 223 -3.37 -19.58 10.96
C GLY A 223 -2.56 -19.73 9.65
N ALA A 224 -1.24 -19.92 9.75
CA ALA A 224 -0.35 -19.89 8.57
C ALA A 224 -0.63 -20.98 7.51
N TYR A 225 -1.28 -22.08 7.89
CA TYR A 225 -1.57 -23.24 7.01
C TYR A 225 -3.02 -23.27 6.49
N THR A 226 -3.83 -22.28 6.84
CA THR A 226 -5.22 -22.13 6.41
C THR A 226 -5.35 -20.81 5.64
N LYS A 227 -6.31 -20.74 4.71
CA LYS A 227 -6.55 -19.50 3.95
C LYS A 227 -7.36 -18.49 4.76
N GLU A 228 -8.17 -18.95 5.69
CA GLU A 228 -9.13 -18.10 6.39
C GLU A 228 -8.44 -17.27 7.48
N PRO A 229 -8.59 -15.93 7.52
CA PRO A 229 -7.95 -15.12 8.56
C PRO A 229 -8.51 -15.27 9.99
N SER A 230 -9.49 -16.14 10.22
CA SER A 230 -10.23 -16.21 11.49
C SER A 230 -9.44 -16.88 12.62
N ASP A 231 -8.51 -17.76 12.26
CA ASP A 231 -7.60 -18.48 13.16
C ASP A 231 -6.20 -17.84 13.23
N ASP A 232 -6.03 -16.67 12.60
CA ASP A 232 -4.77 -15.93 12.61
C ASP A 232 -4.43 -15.40 14.02
N ASN A 233 -3.17 -15.54 14.41
CA ASN A 233 -2.57 -14.74 15.46
C ASN A 233 -1.14 -14.31 15.11
N PHE A 234 -0.59 -13.36 15.87
CA PHE A 234 0.68 -12.73 15.55
C PHE A 234 1.60 -12.63 16.75
N LYS A 235 2.91 -12.75 16.51
CA LYS A 235 3.96 -12.40 17.46
C LYS A 235 4.54 -11.03 17.14
N LEU A 236 4.99 -10.32 18.17
CA LEU A 236 5.78 -9.11 18.00
C LEU A 236 7.25 -9.47 17.76
N GLN A 237 7.88 -8.80 16.79
CA GLN A 237 9.31 -8.90 16.52
C GLN A 237 9.88 -7.50 16.31
N ALA A 238 11.12 -7.24 16.72
CA ALA A 238 11.80 -5.98 16.42
C ALA A 238 11.89 -5.72 14.90
N ARG A 239 11.86 -4.44 14.49
CA ARG A 239 11.88 -3.99 13.08
C ARG A 239 13.26 -3.77 12.50
#